data_AF-A0A848U711-F1
#
_entry.id   AF-A0A848U711-F1
#
_cell.length_a   1.000
_cell.length_b   1.000
_cell.length_c   1.000
_cell.angle_alpha   90.00
_cell.angle_beta   90.00
_cell.angle_gamma   90.00
#
_symmetry.space_group_name_H-M   'P 1'
#
loop_
_entity.id
_entity.type
_entity.pdbx_description
1 polymer ?
#
loop_
_entity_poly.entity_id
_entity_poly.type
_entity_poly.pdbx_seq_one_letter_code
_entity_poly.pdbx_strand_id
1 'polypeptide(L)' 'MRELDEAMRAYLDHHYAHAPAEEQTLFELLQEMQDPELYQLISGKATEARYQSIVDKMSATLADKT' A
#
# COMPACT_ATOMS: atom_id res chain seq x y z
N MET A 1 -5.83 -10.48 4.18
CA MET A 1 -6.89 -10.06 5.15
C MET A 1 -7.81 -9.03 4.49
N ARG A 2 -9.11 -8.97 4.80
CA ARG A 2 -10.07 -8.08 4.10
C ARG A 2 -9.64 -6.59 4.06
N GLU A 3 -9.08 -6.07 5.15
CA GLU A 3 -8.60 -4.67 5.19
C GLU A 3 -7.42 -4.42 4.25
N LEU A 4 -6.50 -5.39 4.12
CA LEU A 4 -5.38 -5.33 3.19
C LEU A 4 -5.87 -5.37 1.74
N ASP A 5 -6.80 -6.27 1.44
CA ASP A 5 -7.41 -6.39 0.12
C ASP A 5 -8.11 -5.08 -0.28
N GLU A 6 -8.82 -4.43 0.66
CA GLU A 6 -9.46 -3.14 0.42
C GLU A 6 -8.44 -2.00 0.23
N ALA A 7 -7.36 -1.97 1.01
CA ALA A 7 -6.27 -0.99 0.88
C ALA A 7 -5.57 -1.08 -0.48
N MET A 8 -5.21 -2.30 -0.88
CA MET A 8 -4.56 -2.58 -2.16
C MET A 8 -5.44 -2.24 -3.33
N ARG A 9 -6.73 -2.59 -3.26
CA ARG A 9 -7.69 -2.28 -4.32
C ARG A 9 -7.94 -0.78 -4.44
N ALA A 10 -8.07 -0.07 -3.32
CA ALA A 10 -8.24 1.38 -3.33
C ALA A 10 -7.02 2.08 -3.97
N TYR A 11 -5.81 1.63 -3.64
CA TYR A 11 -4.59 2.14 -4.27
C TYR A 11 -4.52 1.84 -5.77
N LEU A 12 -4.90 0.62 -6.19
CA LEU A 12 -4.99 0.25 -7.60
C LEU A 12 -5.94 1.15 -8.38
N ASP A 13 -7.13 1.41 -7.83
CA ASP A 13 -8.17 2.19 -8.48
C ASP A 13 -7.82 3.69 -8.59
N HIS A 14 -7.11 4.25 -7.59
CA HIS A 14 -6.87 5.69 -7.50
C HIS A 14 -5.48 6.14 -7.94
N HIS A 15 -4.44 5.31 -7.75
CA HIS A 15 -3.06 5.73 -7.88
C HIS A 15 -2.25 4.92 -8.90
N TYR A 16 -2.45 3.60 -8.97
CA TYR A 16 -1.59 2.71 -9.76
C TYR A 16 -1.51 3.07 -11.25
N ALA A 17 -2.63 3.43 -11.88
CA ALA A 17 -2.67 3.77 -13.31
C ALA A 17 -1.83 5.00 -13.69
N HIS A 18 -1.57 5.90 -12.74
CA HIS A 18 -0.77 7.12 -12.92
C HIS A 18 0.55 7.07 -12.15
N ALA A 19 0.82 5.99 -11.43
CA ALA A 19 2.02 5.83 -10.63
C ALA A 19 3.25 5.68 -11.55
N PRO A 20 4.40 6.29 -11.18
CA PRO A 20 5.65 6.08 -11.90
C PRO A 20 6.10 4.61 -11.82
N ALA A 21 6.92 4.18 -12.79
CA ALA A 21 7.37 2.80 -12.87
C ALA A 21 8.02 2.28 -11.57
N GLU A 22 8.80 3.14 -10.90
CA GLU A 22 9.42 2.81 -9.60
C GLU A 22 8.37 2.48 -8.53
N GLU A 23 7.26 3.20 -8.51
CA GLU A 23 6.17 3.00 -7.54
C GLU A 23 5.33 1.77 -7.88
N GLN A 24 5.13 1.47 -9.17
CA GLN A 24 4.51 0.21 -9.61
C GLN A 24 5.37 -0.99 -9.20
N THR A 25 6.69 -0.91 -9.37
CA THR A 25 7.62 -1.95 -8.90
C THR A 25 7.58 -2.11 -7.38
N LEU A 26 7.50 -1.02 -6.61
CA LEU A 26 7.34 -1.11 -5.15
C LEU A 26 6.01 -1.78 -4.76
N PHE A 27 4.94 -1.54 -5.51
CA PHE A 27 3.66 -2.22 -5.30
C PHE A 27 3.74 -3.72 -5.59
N GLU A 28 4.40 -4.11 -6.68
CA GLU A 28 4.67 -5.52 -7.00
C GLU A 28 5.49 -6.19 -5.90
N LEU A 29 6.52 -5.53 -5.37
CA LEU A 29 7.30 -6.05 -4.25
C LEU A 29 6.48 -6.19 -2.97
N LEU A 30 5.53 -5.29 -2.70
CA LEU A 30 4.61 -5.40 -1.58
C LEU A 30 3.64 -6.59 -1.71
N GLN A 31 3.25 -6.95 -2.94
CA GLN A 31 2.41 -8.13 -3.21
C GLN A 31 3.14 -9.45 -2.91
N GLU A 32 4.47 -9.46 -3.01
CA GLU A 32 5.30 -10.62 -2.68
C GLU A 32 5.56 -10.75 -1.16
N MET A 33 5.21 -9.74 -0.35
CA MET A 33 5.36 -9.79 1.10
C MET A 33 4.27 -10.62 1.77
N GLN A 34 4.57 -11.15 2.96
CA GLN A 34 3.55 -11.87 3.73
C GLN A 34 2.52 -10.90 4.34
N ASP A 35 1.23 -11.30 4.35
CA ASP A 35 0.12 -10.56 4.96
C ASP A 35 0.44 -9.91 6.33
N PRO A 36 1.08 -10.59 7.30
CA PRO A 36 1.39 -10.00 8.59
C PRO A 36 2.41 -8.85 8.52
N GLU A 37 3.38 -8.93 7.61
CA GLU A 37 4.40 -7.91 7.42
C GLU A 37 3.80 -6.68 6.72
N LEU A 38 3.04 -6.93 5.66
CA LEU A 38 2.31 -5.90 4.93
C LEU A 38 1.33 -5.14 5.84
N TYR A 39 0.63 -5.86 6.72
CA TYR A 39 -0.26 -5.25 7.70
C TYR A 39 0.48 -4.34 8.68
N GLN A 40 1.67 -4.72 9.13
CA GLN A 40 2.47 -3.86 10.02
C GLN A 40 2.89 -2.56 9.31
N LEU A 41 3.25 -2.63 8.03
CA LEU A 41 3.59 -1.44 7.23
C LEU A 41 2.38 -0.51 7.04
N ILE A 42 1.25 -1.04 6.55
CA ILE A 42 0.04 -0.23 6.27
C ILE A 42 -0.56 0.35 7.55
N SER A 43 -0.55 -0.41 8.65
CA SER A 43 -1.04 0.08 9.94
C SER A 43 -0.06 1.03 10.66
N GLY A 44 1.10 1.33 10.08
CA GLY A 44 2.12 2.19 10.69
C GLY A 44 2.82 1.59 11.91
N LYS A 45 2.65 0.27 12.15
CA LYS A 45 3.33 -0.47 13.23
C LYS A 45 4.77 -0.83 12.87
N ALA A 46 5.10 -0.82 11.58
CA ALA A 46 6.45 -0.92 11.04
C ALA A 46 6.69 0.22 10.06
N THR A 47 7.94 0.65 9.95
CA THR A 47 8.33 1.75 9.07
C THR A 47 9.48 1.30 8.20
N GLU A 48 9.28 1.34 6.88
CA GLU A 48 10.34 1.01 5.94
C GLU A 48 10.41 2.11 4.86
N ALA A 49 11.53 2.84 4.85
CA ALA A 49 11.68 4.04 4.04
C ALA A 49 11.42 3.82 2.54
N ARG A 50 11.73 2.61 2.03
CA ARG A 50 11.51 2.26 0.62
C ARG A 50 10.03 2.20 0.26
N TYR A 51 9.18 1.77 1.19
CA TYR A 51 7.74 1.58 0.97
C TYR A 51 6.92 2.75 1.50
N GLN A 52 7.54 3.72 2.19
CA GLN A 52 6.82 4.80 2.87
C GLN A 52 5.92 5.58 1.91
N SER A 53 6.42 5.94 0.72
CA SER A 53 5.64 6.70 -0.27
C SER A 53 4.34 6.00 -0.70
N ILE A 54 4.40 4.68 -0.92
CA ILE A 54 3.26 3.90 -1.36
C ILE A 54 2.32 3.55 -0.20
N VAL A 55 2.89 3.24 0.97
CA VAL A 55 2.14 3.00 2.21
C VAL A 55 1.35 4.24 2.62
N ASP A 56 1.96 5.43 2.53
CA ASP A 56 1.27 6.69 2.85
C ASP A 56 0.06 6.92 1.94
N LYS A 57 0.17 6.61 0.64
CA LYS A 57 -0.94 6.70 -0.31
C LYS A 57 -2.03 5.68 -0.03
N MET A 58 -1.67 4.44 0.27
CA MET A 58 -2.62 3.38 0.65
C MET A 58 -3.40 3.77 1.92
N SER A 59 -2.69 4.25 2.94
CA SER A 59 -3.28 4.69 4.21
C SER A 59 -4.13 5.95 4.06
N ALA A 60 -3.72 6.91 3.22
CA ALA A 60 -4.52 8.10 2.90
C ALA A 60 -5.83 7.73 2.18
N THR A 61 -5.78 6.80 1.22
CA THR A 61 -6.98 6.36 0.48
C THR A 61 -7.96 5.61 1.38
N LEU A 62 -7.46 4.83 2.36
CA LEU A 62 -8.29 4.20 3.39
C LEU A 62 -8.96 5.24 4.31
N ALA A 63 -8.20 6.25 4.75
CA ALA A 63 -8.70 7.30 5.62
C ALA A 63 -9.77 8.17 4.94
N ASP A 64 -9.63 8.45 3.64
CA ASP A 64 -10.61 9.22 2.85
C ASP A 64 -11.94 8.49 2.63
N LYS A 65 -11.96 7.16 2.87
CA LYS A 65 -13.15 6.30 2.71
C LYS A 65 -14.01 6.18 3.98
N THR A 66 -13.61 6.81 5.09
CA THR A 66 -14.25 6.74 6.42
C THR A 66 -14.90 8.07 6.78
#